data_AF-A0A956F1I0-F1
#
_entry.id   AF-A0A956F1I0-F1
#
_cell.length_a   1.000
_cell.length_b   1.000
_cell.length_c   1.000
_cell.angle_alpha   90.00
_cell.angle_beta   90.00
_cell.angle_gamma   90.00
#
_symmetry.space_group_name_H-M   'P 1'
#
loop_
_entity.id
_entity.type
_entity.pdbx_description
1 polymer ?
#
loop_
_entity_poly.entity_id
_entity_poly.type
_entity_poly.pdbx_seq_one_letter_code
_entity_poly.pdbx_strand_id
1 'polypeptide(L)'
;YYDALNSCRGFGESAQPTCCRVYYGPKRVGESCTPSDTLDDCGPGLRCAGGTCVALCGDAGKPQLGESCEFGSCAAGLWCDDSSGSAECAPLPGAGESCNDSFECAAGLNCVRLQSADVCVIPGALGEACEPYTCGDGMGCVEGVCATKKPAGSICEVDEECFGVCEGLCLDPRPEACFLFP
;
A
#
# COMPACT_ATOMS: atom_id res chain seq x y z
N TYR A 1 -18.11 -5.35 -30.88
CA TYR A 1 -19.17 -6.14 -30.22
C TYR A 1 -18.49 -6.85 -29.06
N TYR A 2 -19.06 -6.67 -27.87
CA TYR A 2 -18.57 -6.97 -26.52
C TYR A 2 -17.67 -8.20 -26.35
N ASP A 3 -16.55 -8.04 -25.65
CA ASP A 3 -16.27 -8.65 -24.33
C ASP A 3 -14.78 -8.49 -23.97
N ALA A 4 -14.48 -7.46 -23.19
CA ALA A 4 -13.31 -7.43 -22.34
C ALA A 4 -13.81 -7.58 -20.90
N LEU A 5 -14.09 -8.81 -20.51
CA LEU A 5 -14.35 -9.19 -19.12
C LEU A 5 -13.03 -9.02 -18.34
N ASN A 6 -12.78 -7.78 -17.91
CA ASN A 6 -11.74 -7.41 -16.97
C ASN A 6 -12.02 -8.12 -15.63
N SER A 7 -11.23 -9.16 -15.35
CA SER A 7 -11.30 -9.91 -14.09
C SER A 7 -10.82 -9.06 -12.92
N CYS A 8 -11.75 -8.47 -12.19
CA CYS A 8 -11.58 -8.26 -10.74
C CYS A 8 -12.15 -9.49 -10.05
N ARG A 9 -11.38 -10.60 -9.98
CA ARG A 9 -11.78 -11.80 -9.23
C ARG A 9 -11.51 -11.57 -7.73
N GLY A 10 -12.50 -11.04 -7.03
CA GLY A 10 -12.64 -11.23 -5.59
C GLY A 10 -13.38 -12.54 -5.33
N PHE A 11 -12.85 -13.36 -4.42
CA PHE A 11 -13.48 -14.59 -3.93
C PHE A 11 -14.82 -14.27 -3.23
N GLY A 12 -15.86 -15.09 -3.49
CA GLY A 12 -17.08 -15.16 -2.67
C GLY A 12 -18.30 -14.44 -3.27
N GLU A 13 -19.19 -15.22 -3.88
CA GLU A 13 -20.52 -14.79 -4.31
C GLU A 13 -21.41 -14.45 -3.10
N SER A 14 -21.38 -13.21 -2.61
CA SER A 14 -22.52 -12.56 -1.92
C SER A 14 -22.32 -11.08 -1.52
N ALA A 15 -21.16 -10.47 -1.73
CA ALA A 15 -20.99 -9.02 -1.65
C ALA A 15 -20.29 -8.53 -2.92
N GLN A 16 -21.05 -8.00 -3.87
CA GLN A 16 -20.45 -7.40 -5.07
C GLN A 16 -19.52 -6.26 -4.64
N PRO A 17 -18.22 -6.28 -4.98
CA PRO A 17 -17.37 -5.13 -4.73
C PRO A 17 -17.77 -4.06 -5.73
N THR A 18 -18.62 -3.12 -5.30
CA THR A 18 -18.96 -1.86 -6.01
C THR A 18 -17.75 -0.95 -6.23
N CYS A 19 -16.57 -1.40 -5.85
CA CYS A 19 -15.28 -0.71 -5.92
C CYS A 19 -14.69 -0.62 -7.34
N CYS A 20 -15.20 -1.39 -8.31
CA CYS A 20 -14.67 -1.41 -9.67
C CYS A 20 -15.65 -0.79 -10.66
N ARG A 21 -15.79 0.55 -10.63
CA ARG A 21 -16.57 1.30 -11.62
C ARG A 21 -15.64 1.81 -12.74
N VAL A 22 -15.88 1.36 -13.97
CA VAL A 22 -15.08 1.74 -15.17
C VAL A 22 -15.58 3.08 -15.72
N TYR A 23 -15.41 4.16 -14.97
CA TYR A 23 -15.69 5.51 -15.49
C TYR A 23 -14.40 6.33 -15.56
N TYR A 24 -14.27 7.05 -16.67
CA TYR A 24 -13.15 7.93 -16.99
C TYR A 24 -13.67 9.36 -17.05
N GLY A 25 -13.90 9.98 -15.89
CA GLY A 25 -14.03 11.41 -15.79
C GLY A 25 -12.67 12.11 -15.64
N PRO A 26 -12.52 13.39 -16.00
CA PRO A 26 -11.28 14.12 -15.75
C PRO A 26 -11.14 14.57 -14.28
N LYS A 27 -12.21 14.46 -13.49
CA LYS A 27 -12.27 15.09 -12.17
C LYS A 27 -11.52 14.30 -11.10
N ARG A 28 -10.81 14.99 -10.22
CA ARG A 28 -10.01 14.44 -9.11
C ARG A 28 -10.78 14.49 -7.79
N VAL A 29 -10.25 13.84 -6.76
CA VAL A 29 -10.78 13.92 -5.39
C VAL A 29 -10.94 15.38 -4.97
N GLY A 30 -12.10 15.72 -4.40
CA GLY A 30 -12.41 17.07 -3.92
C GLY A 30 -12.94 18.03 -5.00
N GLU A 31 -12.92 17.65 -6.28
CA GLU A 31 -13.49 18.49 -7.33
C GLU A 31 -15.01 18.36 -7.41
N SER A 32 -15.68 19.45 -7.77
CA SER A 32 -17.13 19.44 -7.96
C SER A 32 -17.52 18.56 -9.14
N CYS A 33 -18.56 17.77 -8.92
CA CYS A 33 -19.15 16.85 -9.88
C CYS A 33 -20.66 17.02 -9.95
N THR A 34 -21.25 16.54 -11.04
CA THR A 34 -22.72 16.50 -11.17
C THR A 34 -23.18 15.06 -11.01
N PRO A 35 -23.98 14.73 -9.97
CA PRO A 35 -24.51 13.38 -9.85
C PRO A 35 -25.47 13.12 -11.02
N SER A 36 -25.26 12.02 -11.73
CA SER A 36 -26.30 11.44 -12.59
C SER A 36 -26.51 9.98 -12.24
N ASP A 37 -27.72 9.49 -12.46
CA ASP A 37 -28.16 8.14 -12.07
C ASP A 37 -27.32 7.02 -12.70
N THR A 38 -26.53 7.32 -13.74
CA THR A 38 -25.74 6.32 -14.47
C THR A 38 -24.31 6.74 -14.81
N LEU A 39 -23.92 8.02 -14.67
CA LEU A 39 -22.58 8.53 -14.97
C LEU A 39 -22.22 9.72 -14.06
N ASP A 40 -21.14 9.63 -13.29
CA ASP A 40 -20.49 10.83 -12.75
C ASP A 40 -19.28 11.21 -13.64
N ASP A 41 -18.89 12.48 -13.59
CA ASP A 41 -17.70 13.01 -14.28
C ASP A 41 -16.42 12.84 -13.45
N CYS A 42 -16.47 11.97 -12.44
CA CYS A 42 -15.36 11.64 -11.56
C CYS A 42 -14.36 10.68 -12.23
N GLY A 43 -13.08 10.88 -11.93
CA GLY A 43 -12.00 10.06 -12.47
C GLY A 43 -12.03 8.61 -11.98
N PRO A 44 -11.19 7.75 -12.58
CA PRO A 44 -11.14 6.34 -12.23
C PRO A 44 -11.00 6.12 -10.72
N GLY A 45 -11.83 5.24 -10.17
CA GLY A 45 -11.84 4.94 -8.73
C GLY A 45 -12.52 6.00 -7.85
N LEU A 46 -13.23 6.98 -8.43
CA LEU A 46 -13.99 8.01 -7.72
C LEU A 46 -15.50 7.95 -8.05
N ARG A 47 -16.35 8.39 -7.12
CA ARG A 47 -17.79 8.63 -7.33
C ARG A 47 -18.19 10.04 -6.94
N CYS A 48 -19.28 10.53 -7.52
CA CYS A 48 -19.87 11.80 -7.09
C CYS A 48 -20.72 11.60 -5.82
N ALA A 49 -20.30 12.17 -4.70
CA ALA A 49 -21.06 12.17 -3.44
C ALA A 49 -21.22 13.60 -2.94
N GLY A 50 -22.46 14.05 -2.72
CA GLY A 50 -22.74 15.41 -2.25
C GLY A 50 -22.21 16.51 -3.18
N GLY A 51 -22.15 16.23 -4.49
CA GLY A 51 -21.63 17.18 -5.50
C GLY A 51 -20.11 17.28 -5.54
N THR A 52 -19.39 16.38 -4.88
CA THR A 52 -17.92 16.33 -4.89
C THR A 52 -17.42 14.93 -5.25
N CYS A 53 -16.37 14.83 -6.05
CA CYS A 53 -15.71 13.57 -6.33
C CYS A 53 -15.00 13.06 -5.08
N VAL A 54 -15.44 11.91 -4.58
CA VAL A 54 -14.82 11.18 -3.46
C VAL A 54 -14.35 9.84 -3.97
N ALA A 55 -13.35 9.23 -3.32
CA ALA A 55 -12.94 7.89 -3.71
C ALA A 55 -14.10 6.89 -3.55
N LEU A 56 -14.34 6.09 -4.60
CA LEU A 56 -15.24 4.93 -4.57
C LEU A 56 -14.78 3.94 -3.50
N CYS A 57 -13.46 3.83 -3.34
CA CYS A 57 -12.77 2.92 -2.42
C CYS A 57 -12.00 3.67 -1.31
N GLY A 58 -12.36 4.92 -1.04
CA GLY A 58 -11.73 5.69 0.05
C GLY A 58 -12.13 5.14 1.43
N ASP A 59 -11.77 5.88 2.48
CA ASP A 59 -12.17 5.57 3.86
C ASP A 59 -13.70 5.61 4.08
N ALA A 60 -14.47 6.05 3.08
CA ALA A 60 -15.92 6.07 3.10
C ALA A 60 -16.50 4.65 3.20
N GLY A 61 -16.85 4.26 4.43
CA GLY A 61 -17.38 2.93 4.75
C GLY A 61 -16.35 1.95 5.30
N LYS A 62 -15.08 2.37 5.44
CA LYS A 62 -14.10 1.62 6.24
C LYS A 62 -14.38 1.85 7.73
N PRO A 63 -14.19 0.83 8.57
CA PRO A 63 -14.39 1.00 9.99
C PRO A 63 -13.42 2.06 10.56
N GLN A 64 -13.96 2.90 11.42
CA GLN A 64 -13.28 3.99 12.11
C GLN A 64 -12.65 3.50 13.42
N LEU A 65 -11.92 4.36 14.11
CA LEU A 65 -11.29 4.05 15.39
C LEU A 65 -12.28 3.40 16.38
N GLY A 66 -11.95 2.21 16.87
CA GLY A 66 -12.75 1.41 17.79
C GLY A 66 -13.90 0.61 17.15
N GLU A 67 -14.10 0.70 15.84
CA GLU A 67 -15.06 -0.13 15.12
C GLU A 67 -14.44 -1.49 14.73
N SER A 68 -15.28 -2.51 14.61
CA SER A 68 -14.81 -3.86 14.24
C SER A 68 -14.29 -3.91 12.81
N CYS A 69 -13.17 -4.61 12.61
CA CYS A 69 -12.51 -4.80 11.32
C CYS A 69 -12.34 -6.28 10.94
N GLU A 70 -13.13 -7.19 11.54
CA GLU A 70 -13.06 -8.65 11.36
C GLU A 70 -13.04 -9.12 9.88
N PHE A 71 -13.61 -8.32 8.96
CA PHE A 71 -13.72 -8.65 7.53
C PHE A 71 -13.08 -7.62 6.60
N GLY A 72 -12.21 -6.72 7.08
CA GLY A 72 -11.68 -5.66 6.22
C GLY A 72 -10.54 -4.83 6.79
N SER A 73 -10.17 -3.80 6.02
CA SER A 73 -9.17 -2.80 6.45
C SER A 73 -9.86 -1.60 7.07
N CYS A 74 -9.20 -1.01 8.07
CA CYS A 74 -9.61 0.22 8.72
C CYS A 74 -9.42 1.45 7.82
N ALA A 75 -10.02 2.57 8.23
CA ALA A 75 -9.75 3.87 7.62
C ALA A 75 -8.24 4.21 7.66
N ALA A 76 -7.80 5.08 6.74
CA ALA A 76 -6.41 5.50 6.62
C ALA A 76 -5.82 5.97 7.95
N GLY A 77 -4.60 5.52 8.24
CA GLY A 77 -3.93 5.81 9.51
C GLY A 77 -4.32 4.90 10.67
N LEU A 78 -5.19 3.91 10.43
CA LEU A 78 -5.57 2.87 11.39
C LEU A 78 -5.17 1.49 10.85
N TRP A 79 -4.96 0.55 11.76
CA TRP A 79 -4.77 -0.87 11.48
C TRP A 79 -5.81 -1.70 12.24
N CYS A 80 -5.97 -2.95 11.82
CA CYS A 80 -6.88 -3.88 12.47
C CYS A 80 -6.13 -4.62 13.58
N ASP A 81 -6.33 -4.20 14.83
CA ASP A 81 -5.72 -4.81 16.01
C ASP A 81 -6.58 -5.99 16.48
N ASP A 82 -6.04 -7.20 16.40
CA ASP A 82 -6.67 -8.43 16.89
C ASP A 82 -6.06 -8.95 18.19
N SER A 83 -5.14 -8.20 18.81
CA SER A 83 -4.38 -8.62 20.01
C SER A 83 -5.27 -8.81 21.24
N SER A 84 -6.43 -8.16 21.28
CA SER A 84 -7.38 -8.20 22.39
C SER A 84 -8.42 -9.34 22.28
N GLY A 85 -8.43 -10.09 21.18
CA GLY A 85 -9.41 -11.15 20.90
C GLY A 85 -10.67 -10.67 20.18
N SER A 86 -10.89 -9.37 20.02
CA SER A 86 -11.77 -8.77 19.01
C SER A 86 -10.94 -7.92 18.05
N ALA A 87 -11.15 -8.13 16.75
CA ALA A 87 -10.50 -7.35 15.71
C ALA A 87 -11.15 -5.97 15.60
N GLU A 88 -10.45 -4.94 16.07
CA GLU A 88 -10.93 -3.56 16.13
C GLU A 88 -9.92 -2.59 15.51
N CYS A 89 -10.42 -1.50 14.92
CA CYS A 89 -9.55 -0.49 14.34
C CYS A 89 -8.85 0.32 15.41
N ALA A 90 -7.52 0.29 15.41
CA ALA A 90 -6.66 1.02 16.32
C ALA A 90 -5.70 1.94 15.54
N PRO A 91 -5.08 2.94 16.19
CA PRO A 91 -4.02 3.74 15.55
C PRO A 91 -2.85 2.86 15.12
N LEU A 92 -2.21 3.17 13.99
CA LEU A 92 -0.99 2.46 13.56
C LEU A 92 0.07 2.46 14.67
N PRO A 93 0.71 1.32 14.98
CA PRO A 93 1.75 1.23 16.00
C PRO A 93 2.92 2.19 15.77
N GLY A 94 3.35 2.84 16.86
CA GLY A 94 4.49 3.73 16.92
C GLY A 94 5.82 3.00 17.13
N ALA A 95 6.90 3.76 17.22
CA ALA A 95 8.24 3.19 17.41
C ALA A 95 8.33 2.40 18.73
N GLY A 96 8.80 1.16 18.64
CA GLY A 96 8.93 0.22 19.77
C GLY A 96 7.67 -0.60 20.05
N GLU A 97 6.55 -0.34 19.38
CA GLU A 97 5.31 -1.12 19.51
C GLU A 97 5.31 -2.34 18.58
N SER A 98 4.55 -3.36 18.96
CA SER A 98 4.42 -4.59 18.17
C SER A 98 3.70 -4.33 16.85
N CYS A 99 4.08 -5.08 15.83
CA CYS A 99 3.44 -5.12 14.51
C CYS A 99 3.42 -6.56 13.99
N ASN A 100 2.59 -6.85 13.00
CA ASN A 100 2.52 -8.16 12.34
C ASN A 100 2.95 -8.11 10.86
N ASP A 101 2.96 -6.93 10.23
CA ASP A 101 3.48 -6.72 8.86
C ASP A 101 4.11 -5.31 8.66
N SER A 102 4.91 -5.18 7.61
CA SER A 102 5.69 -3.98 7.22
C SER A 102 4.85 -2.73 7.00
N PHE A 103 3.55 -2.89 6.69
CA PHE A 103 2.64 -1.78 6.38
C PHE A 103 1.81 -1.29 7.58
N GLU A 104 1.99 -1.89 8.75
CA GLU A 104 1.17 -1.60 9.93
C GLU A 104 1.78 -0.53 10.84
N CYS A 105 3.02 -0.13 10.62
CA CYS A 105 3.65 0.90 11.43
C CYS A 105 3.22 2.31 11.00
N ALA A 106 3.28 3.25 11.95
CA ALA A 106 3.07 4.66 11.66
C ALA A 106 4.04 5.17 10.57
N ALA A 107 3.65 6.25 9.89
CA ALA A 107 4.40 6.77 8.73
C ALA A 107 5.90 6.97 9.04
N GLY A 108 6.75 6.42 8.18
CA GLY A 108 8.20 6.49 8.31
C GLY A 108 8.83 5.45 9.24
N LEU A 109 8.06 4.45 9.69
CA LEU A 109 8.54 3.31 10.47
C LEU A 109 8.42 2.02 9.65
N ASN A 110 9.28 1.05 9.92
CA ASN A 110 9.22 -0.29 9.33
C ASN A 110 9.01 -1.34 10.42
N CYS A 111 8.17 -2.33 10.13
CA CYS A 111 8.06 -3.51 10.98
C CYS A 111 9.28 -4.42 10.76
N VAL A 112 10.07 -4.65 11.80
CA VAL A 112 11.25 -5.51 11.74
C VAL A 112 11.18 -6.60 12.79
N ARG A 113 11.70 -7.78 12.44
CA ARG A 113 11.79 -8.91 13.36
C ARG A 113 13.00 -8.76 14.28
N LEU A 114 12.76 -8.40 15.54
CA LEU A 114 13.79 -8.31 16.56
C LEU A 114 13.68 -9.49 17.51
N GLN A 115 14.68 -10.38 17.45
CA GLN A 115 14.80 -11.58 18.28
C GLN A 115 13.59 -12.53 18.14
N SER A 116 12.51 -12.26 18.86
CA SER A 116 11.29 -13.08 18.93
C SER A 116 9.99 -12.28 18.75
N ALA A 117 10.07 -11.00 18.40
CA ALA A 117 8.91 -10.14 18.19
C ALA A 117 9.12 -9.24 16.98
N ASP A 118 8.03 -8.95 16.28
CA ASP A 118 7.99 -8.00 15.19
C ASP A 118 7.61 -6.63 15.78
N VAL A 119 8.47 -5.63 15.57
CA VAL A 119 8.41 -4.32 16.24
C VAL A 119 8.63 -3.20 15.23
N CYS A 120 7.86 -2.12 15.36
CA CYS A 120 8.02 -0.92 14.55
C CYS A 120 9.29 -0.16 14.94
N VAL A 121 10.18 0.08 14.00
CA VAL A 121 11.44 0.81 14.23
C VAL A 121 11.59 1.96 13.24
N ILE A 122 12.39 2.95 13.64
CA ILE A 122 12.84 3.99 12.73
C ILE A 122 13.89 3.36 11.79
N PRO A 123 13.69 3.42 10.46
CA PRO A 123 14.67 2.92 9.52
C PRO A 123 16.00 3.70 9.62
N GLY A 124 17.10 3.03 9.33
CA GLY A 124 18.43 3.64 9.33
C GLY A 124 18.54 4.77 8.29
N ALA A 125 19.14 5.88 8.70
CA ALA A 125 19.47 6.99 7.82
C ALA A 125 20.74 6.70 7.00
N LEU A 126 21.02 7.54 6.00
CA LEU A 126 22.20 7.42 5.16
C LEU A 126 23.49 7.36 6.00
N GLY A 127 24.27 6.29 5.83
CA GLY A 127 25.52 6.04 6.55
C GLY A 127 25.35 5.38 7.93
N GLU A 128 24.13 5.16 8.41
CA GLU A 128 23.87 4.40 9.64
C GLU A 128 23.93 2.90 9.39
N ALA A 129 24.14 2.12 10.45
CA ALA A 129 24.14 0.67 10.37
C ALA A 129 22.75 0.13 9.99
N CYS A 130 22.71 -0.80 9.04
CA CYS A 130 21.49 -1.43 8.55
C CYS A 130 21.25 -2.82 9.16
N GLU A 131 21.87 -3.14 10.28
CA GLU A 131 21.60 -4.37 11.03
C GLU A 131 21.44 -3.98 12.50
N PRO A 132 20.37 -4.43 13.19
CA PRO A 132 19.31 -5.36 12.77
C PRO A 132 18.13 -4.70 12.02
N TYR A 133 18.30 -3.49 11.51
CA TYR A 133 17.19 -2.64 11.02
C TYR A 133 17.11 -2.62 9.49
N THR A 134 16.11 -1.97 8.91
CA THR A 134 16.08 -1.70 7.47
C THR A 134 16.47 -0.26 7.21
N CYS A 135 16.93 0.03 5.99
CA CYS A 135 17.17 1.41 5.56
C CYS A 135 15.86 2.08 5.16
N GLY A 136 15.79 3.40 5.30
CA GLY A 136 14.66 4.19 4.83
C GLY A 136 14.42 4.08 3.31
N ASP A 137 13.29 4.64 2.87
CA ASP A 137 12.84 4.55 1.48
C ASP A 137 13.91 4.97 0.46
N GLY A 138 14.07 4.16 -0.59
CA GLY A 138 15.04 4.40 -1.65
C GLY A 138 16.50 4.10 -1.29
N MET A 139 16.75 3.49 -0.12
CA MET A 139 18.07 3.05 0.31
C MET A 139 18.14 1.53 0.43
N GLY A 140 19.38 1.00 0.44
CA GLY A 140 19.69 -0.40 0.62
C GLY A 140 20.85 -0.59 1.61
N CYS A 141 20.95 -1.80 2.15
CA CYS A 141 21.99 -2.19 3.09
C CYS A 141 23.23 -2.64 2.31
N VAL A 142 24.23 -1.76 2.18
CA VAL A 142 25.46 -2.01 1.42
C VAL A 142 26.63 -2.04 2.40
N GLU A 143 27.34 -3.16 2.47
CA GLU A 143 28.45 -3.36 3.42
C GLU A 143 28.09 -3.06 4.90
N GLY A 144 26.84 -3.34 5.30
CA GLY A 144 26.36 -3.12 6.66
C GLY A 144 25.99 -1.68 6.99
N VAL A 145 25.97 -0.78 6.00
CA VAL A 145 25.49 0.60 6.15
C VAL A 145 24.40 0.95 5.14
N CYS A 146 23.51 1.86 5.52
CA CYS A 146 22.49 2.37 4.62
C CYS A 146 23.10 3.29 3.56
N ALA A 147 22.88 2.93 2.30
CA ALA A 147 23.33 3.69 1.14
C ALA A 147 22.17 3.91 0.16
N THR A 148 22.23 5.00 -0.61
CA THR A 148 21.26 5.26 -1.68
C THR A 148 21.31 4.16 -2.72
N LYS A 149 20.15 3.62 -3.11
CA LYS A 149 20.07 2.66 -4.21
C LYS A 149 20.51 3.30 -5.53
N LYS A 150 21.27 2.55 -6.30
CA LYS A 150 21.76 2.91 -7.63
C LYS A 150 20.60 2.82 -8.65
N PRO A 151 20.51 3.77 -9.60
CA PRO A 151 19.49 3.74 -10.64
C PRO A 151 19.77 2.62 -11.67
N ALA A 152 18.74 2.27 -12.44
CA ALA A 152 18.86 1.28 -13.51
C ALA A 152 19.99 1.61 -14.50
N GLY A 153 20.74 0.59 -14.92
CA GLY A 153 21.92 0.70 -15.78
C GLY A 153 23.23 1.00 -15.06
N SER A 154 23.21 1.21 -13.73
CA SER A 154 24.43 1.36 -12.92
C SER A 154 25.08 0.01 -12.65
N ILE A 155 26.41 -0.05 -12.54
CA ILE A 155 27.11 -1.27 -12.13
C ILE A 155 26.78 -1.61 -10.68
N CYS A 156 26.49 -2.87 -10.43
CA CYS A 156 26.18 -3.40 -9.11
C CYS A 156 26.90 -4.72 -8.86
N GLU A 157 27.05 -5.06 -7.59
CA GLU A 157 27.62 -6.34 -7.14
C GLU A 157 26.60 -7.20 -6.39
N VAL A 158 25.64 -6.57 -5.72
CA VAL A 158 24.56 -7.23 -4.97
C VAL A 158 23.22 -6.52 -5.19
N ASP A 159 22.13 -7.24 -4.96
CA ASP A 159 20.76 -6.77 -5.23
C ASP A 159 20.38 -5.55 -4.38
N GLU A 160 20.88 -5.47 -3.15
CA GLU A 160 20.59 -4.40 -2.19
C GLU A 160 21.05 -3.03 -2.69
N GLU A 161 22.01 -2.99 -3.62
CA GLU A 161 22.45 -1.76 -4.25
C GLU A 161 21.43 -1.19 -5.24
N CYS A 162 20.41 -1.95 -5.65
CA CYS A 162 19.50 -1.59 -6.73
C CYS A 162 18.05 -1.41 -6.27
N PHE A 163 17.28 -0.65 -7.06
CA PHE A 163 15.82 -0.61 -6.90
C PHE A 163 15.14 -1.93 -7.33
N GLY A 164 15.76 -2.68 -8.24
CA GLY A 164 15.34 -4.00 -8.69
C GLY A 164 16.37 -5.08 -8.38
N VAL A 165 16.83 -5.78 -9.41
CA VAL A 165 17.77 -6.92 -9.31
C VAL A 165 19.14 -6.51 -9.87
N CYS A 166 20.21 -7.06 -9.29
CA CYS A 166 21.56 -6.92 -9.77
C CYS A 166 21.98 -8.10 -10.67
N GLU A 167 22.17 -7.84 -11.96
CA GLU A 167 22.77 -8.80 -12.91
C GLU A 167 24.09 -8.25 -13.48
N GLY A 168 24.93 -7.70 -12.60
CA GLY A 168 26.12 -6.90 -12.96
C GLY A 168 25.81 -5.45 -13.38
N LEU A 169 24.55 -5.19 -13.74
CA LEU A 169 23.94 -3.86 -13.81
C LEU A 169 22.62 -3.89 -13.04
N CYS A 170 22.25 -2.78 -12.41
CA CYS A 170 20.94 -2.62 -11.81
C CYS A 170 19.88 -2.66 -12.91
N LEU A 171 18.99 -3.62 -12.83
CA LEU A 171 17.81 -3.70 -13.68
C LEU A 171 16.65 -3.05 -12.95
N ASP A 172 15.82 -2.31 -13.70
CA ASP A 172 14.55 -1.80 -13.17
C ASP A 172 13.73 -3.00 -12.68
N PRO A 173 12.96 -2.90 -11.57
CA PRO A 173 12.02 -3.95 -11.23
C PRO A 173 11.18 -4.16 -12.48
N ARG A 174 11.17 -5.39 -13.00
CA ARG A 174 10.33 -5.72 -14.16
C ARG A 174 8.96 -5.16 -13.81
N PRO A 175 8.38 -4.22 -14.60
CA PRO A 175 7.00 -3.83 -14.36
C PRO A 175 6.24 -5.14 -14.27
N GLU A 176 5.40 -5.31 -13.26
CA GLU A 176 4.52 -6.47 -13.17
C GLU A 176 3.79 -6.52 -14.51
N ALA A 177 4.32 -7.31 -15.44
CA ALA A 177 3.73 -7.46 -16.74
C ALA A 177 2.44 -8.17 -16.37
N CYS A 178 1.31 -7.46 -16.48
CA CYS A 178 0.00 -8.06 -16.37
C CYS A 178 0.04 -9.30 -17.25
N PHE A 179 0.20 -10.47 -16.64
CA PHE A 179 0.36 -11.71 -17.38
C PHE A 179 -0.97 -11.94 -18.09
N LEU A 180 -1.00 -11.60 -19.37
CA LEU A 180 -1.98 -12.12 -20.31
C LEU A 180 -1.68 -13.62 -20.43
N PHE A 181 -2.19 -14.39 -19.48
CA PHE A 181 -2.27 -15.84 -19.64
C PHE A 181 -3.22 -16.10 -20.82
N PRO A 182 -2.78 -16.88 -21.83
CA PRO A 182 -3.61 -17.27 -22.97
C PRO A 182 -4.75 -18.22 -22.56
#